data_AF-A0A933RCM1-F1
#
_entry.id   AF-A0A933RCM1-F1
#
_cell.length_a   1.000
_cell.length_b   1.000
_cell.length_c   1.000
_cell.angle_alpha   90.00
_cell.angle_beta   90.00
_cell.angle_gamma   90.00
#
_symmetry.space_group_name_H-M   'P 1'
#
loop_
_entity.id
_entity.type
_entity.pdbx_description
1 polymer ?
#
loop_
_entity_poly.entity_id
_entity_poly.type
_entity_poly.pdbx_seq_one_letter_code
_entity_poly.pdbx_strand_id
1 'polypeptide(L)'
;MPPLISREEARRLGELEDHDAILELVDRAWAARQEHFGDSTDLCSLVNAKSGGCAEDCGFCAQSRFAEAETPMHAMMAPEQLLEHARAAEAAGAHRFCLVTQGQGLSKRDFEKVLEGTRLVAEHTNLKRCASIGHMSPARAKALKEAGVQRVHHNVETAESYYPEVSSTVRYEGRLRTIEAVKEAGLETCVGGILNLGETREQRVEMAFELASIDPTSVPINLLNPRPGTKFGDREHLDPWEAVKWIAIFRLILPGALFRLCGGRVENLGDLQPLAVKAGLNGVMMGNFLTTLNADPADDRAMFTDLGLNVARQPDNGANPRPDNRSGWLDGETPDLVEDYLDTLDQAQAAGIEVRLWDPATQLRYATKDKVPPRPDGAPNRWPAPHAEEAGVDPDTGRPEEPVQLSGMPFGH
;
A
#
# COMPACT_ATOMS: atom_id res chain seq x y z
N MET A 1 21.22 6.71 4.11
CA MET A 1 21.55 7.98 4.84
C MET A 1 21.45 7.72 6.34
N PRO A 2 22.30 8.27 7.22
CA PRO A 2 22.17 7.97 8.66
C PRO A 2 20.87 8.56 9.24
N PRO A 3 20.28 7.92 10.26
CA PRO A 3 19.16 8.47 11.02
C PRO A 3 19.47 9.84 11.65
N LEU A 4 18.47 10.74 11.67
CA LEU A 4 18.58 12.06 12.34
C LEU A 4 18.35 11.98 13.85
N ILE A 5 17.80 10.86 14.33
CA ILE A 5 17.53 10.59 15.73
C ILE A 5 18.13 9.25 16.16
N SER A 6 18.51 9.16 17.44
CA SER A 6 18.98 7.91 18.02
C SER A 6 17.82 6.99 18.36
N ARG A 7 18.13 5.71 18.61
CA ARG A 7 17.13 4.73 19.09
C ARG A 7 16.52 5.16 20.43
N GLU A 8 17.32 5.73 21.33
CA GLU A 8 16.84 6.24 22.62
C GLU A 8 15.89 7.42 22.44
N GLU A 9 16.22 8.35 21.54
CA GLU A 9 15.34 9.47 21.24
C GLU A 9 14.03 9.01 20.60
N ALA A 10 14.08 8.07 19.65
CA ALA A 10 12.88 7.50 19.03
C ALA A 10 11.95 6.84 20.05
N ARG A 11 12.50 6.12 21.04
CA ARG A 11 11.71 5.55 22.15
C ARG A 11 11.03 6.65 22.95
N ARG A 12 11.77 7.69 23.36
CA ARG A 12 11.22 8.83 24.11
C ARG A 12 10.12 9.55 23.33
N LEU A 13 10.30 9.77 22.02
CA LEU A 13 9.29 10.38 21.16
C LEU A 13 8.06 9.48 21.01
N GLY A 14 8.23 8.15 20.99
CA GLY A 14 7.12 7.20 20.96
C GLY A 14 6.18 7.30 22.16
N GLU A 15 6.67 7.79 23.30
CA GLU A 15 5.88 7.98 24.53
C GLU A 15 5.09 9.32 24.57
N LEU A 16 5.22 10.19 23.57
CA LEU A 16 4.46 11.45 23.55
C LEU A 16 2.96 11.19 23.42
N GLU A 17 2.17 11.78 24.31
CA GLU A 17 0.68 11.74 24.27
C GLU A 17 0.09 13.14 24.09
N ASP A 18 0.84 14.18 24.44
CA ASP A 18 0.43 15.57 24.28
C ASP A 18 0.46 15.99 22.80
N HIS A 19 -0.66 16.53 22.31
CA HIS A 19 -0.82 16.89 20.91
C HIS A 19 0.10 18.04 20.48
N ASP A 20 0.36 19.02 21.36
CA ASP A 20 1.24 20.14 21.03
C ASP A 20 2.69 19.63 20.85
N ALA A 21 3.15 18.73 21.71
CA ALA A 21 4.44 18.06 21.53
C ALA A 21 4.50 17.19 20.25
N ILE A 22 3.39 16.55 19.85
CA ILE A 22 3.31 15.81 18.57
C ILE A 22 3.38 16.78 17.39
N LEU A 23 2.77 17.96 17.48
CA LEU A 23 2.83 18.99 16.44
C LEU A 23 4.27 19.52 16.26
N GLU A 24 5.01 19.75 17.34
CA GLU A 24 6.44 20.12 17.27
C GLU A 24 7.29 19.03 16.57
N LEU A 25 6.97 17.76 16.84
CA LEU A 25 7.60 16.62 16.17
C LEU A 25 7.23 16.57 14.67
N VAL A 26 5.98 16.86 14.32
CA VAL A 26 5.53 16.96 12.93
C VAL A 26 6.27 18.07 12.19
N ASP A 27 6.43 19.25 12.78
CA ASP A 27 7.17 20.36 12.17
C ASP A 27 8.63 19.99 11.91
N ARG A 28 9.26 19.26 12.84
CA ARG A 28 10.62 18.73 12.66
C ARG A 28 10.70 17.72 11.51
N ALA A 29 9.73 16.82 11.40
CA ALA A 29 9.67 15.84 10.31
C ALA A 29 9.38 16.50 8.96
N TRP A 30 8.54 17.55 8.94
CA TRP A 30 8.26 18.36 7.77
C TRP A 30 9.51 19.06 7.26
N ALA A 31 10.30 19.68 8.15
CA ALA A 31 11.56 20.31 7.80
C ALA A 31 12.54 19.31 7.16
N ALA A 32 12.70 18.13 7.76
CA ALA A 32 13.52 17.06 7.18
C ALA A 32 13.02 16.62 5.80
N ARG A 33 11.70 16.48 5.62
CA ARG A 33 11.11 16.14 4.32
C ARG A 33 11.37 17.24 3.29
N GLN A 34 11.20 18.51 3.64
CA GLN A 34 11.44 19.62 2.71
C GLN A 34 12.92 19.77 2.35
N GLU A 35 13.84 19.56 3.29
CA GLU A 35 15.28 19.60 3.03
C GLU A 35 15.69 18.57 1.98
N HIS A 36 15.12 17.37 2.02
CA HIS A 36 15.49 16.29 1.10
C HIS A 36 14.67 16.25 -0.19
N PHE A 37 13.41 16.67 -0.15
CA PHE A 37 12.46 16.46 -1.25
C PHE A 37 11.81 17.74 -1.77
N GLY A 38 12.03 18.90 -1.16
CA GLY A 38 11.39 20.16 -1.55
C GLY A 38 9.87 20.03 -1.56
N ASP A 39 9.22 20.37 -2.66
CA ASP A 39 7.78 20.22 -2.87
C ASP A 39 7.38 18.88 -3.51
N SER A 40 8.33 17.99 -3.80
CA SER A 40 8.09 16.81 -4.62
C SER A 40 7.22 15.73 -3.98
N THR A 41 6.41 15.10 -4.82
CA THR A 41 5.51 14.01 -4.46
C THR A 41 5.68 12.77 -5.34
N ASP A 42 5.25 11.62 -4.84
CA ASP A 42 5.24 10.36 -5.57
C ASP A 42 3.88 9.71 -5.33
N LEU A 43 2.88 9.95 -6.18
CA LEU A 43 1.54 9.38 -6.05
C LEU A 43 1.45 8.04 -6.79
N CYS A 44 1.03 6.98 -6.11
CA CYS A 44 0.92 5.63 -6.67
C CYS A 44 -0.53 5.26 -6.85
N SER A 45 -0.83 4.52 -7.90
CA SER A 45 -2.01 3.67 -7.97
C SER A 45 -1.57 2.22 -8.11
N LEU A 46 -2.43 1.30 -7.69
CA LEU A 46 -2.19 -0.13 -7.86
C LEU A 46 -3.31 -0.81 -8.64
N VAL A 47 -3.01 -2.01 -9.14
CA VAL A 47 -4.03 -2.96 -9.57
C VAL A 47 -3.84 -4.27 -8.80
N ASN A 48 -4.94 -4.83 -8.31
CA ASN A 48 -4.97 -6.19 -7.79
C ASN A 48 -5.01 -7.17 -8.96
N ALA A 49 -3.85 -7.46 -9.56
CA ALA A 49 -3.72 -8.23 -10.80
C ALA A 49 -4.11 -9.72 -10.64
N LYS A 50 -4.10 -10.24 -9.41
CA LYS A 50 -4.53 -11.60 -9.07
C LYS A 50 -4.96 -11.64 -7.61
N SER A 51 -6.21 -12.03 -7.36
CA SER A 51 -6.79 -11.94 -6.02
C SER A 51 -7.33 -13.25 -5.46
N GLY A 52 -7.18 -13.38 -4.14
CA GLY A 52 -7.76 -14.43 -3.31
C GLY A 52 -7.06 -15.79 -3.38
N GLY A 53 -7.29 -16.62 -2.35
CA GLY A 53 -6.75 -17.99 -2.27
C GLY A 53 -5.25 -18.04 -1.97
N CYS A 54 -4.72 -17.05 -1.25
CA CYS A 54 -3.31 -17.02 -0.86
C CYS A 54 -2.95 -18.19 0.06
N ALA A 55 -1.82 -18.84 -0.20
CA ALA A 55 -1.33 -19.96 0.60
C ALA A 55 -0.68 -19.52 1.93
N GLU A 56 -0.54 -18.21 2.16
CA GLU A 56 0.04 -17.66 3.38
C GLU A 56 -1.02 -17.42 4.46
N ASP A 57 -0.59 -17.44 5.71
CA ASP A 57 -1.40 -17.25 6.91
C ASP A 57 -1.24 -15.87 7.54
N CYS A 58 -0.87 -14.83 6.78
CA CYS A 58 -0.74 -13.48 7.31
C CYS A 58 -1.99 -13.04 8.10
N GLY A 59 -1.81 -12.69 9.37
CA GLY A 59 -2.92 -12.48 10.30
C GLY A 59 -3.86 -11.32 9.94
N PHE A 60 -3.35 -10.32 9.21
CA PHE A 60 -4.11 -9.16 8.74
C PHE A 60 -4.82 -9.36 7.39
N CYS A 61 -4.50 -10.42 6.64
CA CYS A 61 -4.79 -10.47 5.21
C CYS A 61 -6.07 -11.24 4.89
N ALA A 62 -7.11 -10.55 4.39
CA ALA A 62 -8.37 -11.18 3.97
C ALA A 62 -8.20 -12.17 2.80
N GLN A 63 -7.19 -11.94 1.94
CA GLN A 63 -6.85 -12.82 0.82
C GLN A 63 -6.23 -14.16 1.26
N SER A 64 -5.84 -14.30 2.54
CA SER A 64 -5.38 -15.57 3.10
C SER A 64 -6.46 -16.64 2.95
N ARG A 65 -6.06 -17.84 2.51
CA ARG A 65 -6.96 -19.00 2.50
C ARG A 65 -7.38 -19.44 3.90
N PHE A 66 -6.65 -19.02 4.93
CA PHE A 66 -6.92 -19.34 6.33
C PHE A 66 -7.84 -18.32 7.02
N ALA A 67 -8.12 -17.20 6.37
CA ALA A 67 -9.11 -16.23 6.84
C ALA A 67 -10.53 -16.68 6.45
N GLU A 68 -11.50 -16.51 7.34
CA GLU A 68 -12.94 -16.58 7.02
C GLU A 68 -13.42 -15.34 6.25
N ALA A 69 -12.67 -14.24 6.32
CA ALA A 69 -12.97 -13.01 5.61
C ALA A 69 -13.26 -13.29 4.13
N GLU A 70 -14.37 -12.73 3.66
CA GLU A 70 -14.73 -12.83 2.27
C GLU A 70 -13.83 -11.89 1.44
N THR A 71 -13.46 -12.33 0.24
CA THR A 71 -12.60 -11.56 -0.66
C THR A 71 -12.88 -11.95 -2.10
N PRO A 72 -13.04 -10.98 -3.01
CA PRO A 72 -13.19 -11.30 -4.43
C PRO A 72 -12.03 -12.16 -4.94
N MET A 73 -12.36 -13.21 -5.69
CA MET A 73 -11.36 -14.13 -6.23
C MET A 73 -11.35 -14.08 -7.74
N HIS A 74 -10.19 -13.85 -8.34
CA HIS A 74 -10.06 -13.91 -9.79
C HIS A 74 -8.66 -14.35 -10.21
N ALA A 75 -8.60 -14.92 -11.42
CA ALA A 75 -7.35 -15.33 -12.03
C ALA A 75 -6.46 -14.13 -12.38
N MET A 76 -5.20 -14.41 -12.70
CA MET A 76 -4.27 -13.40 -13.19
C MET A 76 -4.82 -12.70 -14.43
N MET A 77 -4.96 -11.38 -14.34
CA MET A 77 -5.38 -10.50 -15.43
C MET A 77 -4.52 -10.71 -16.70
N ALA A 78 -5.13 -10.49 -17.86
CA ALA A 78 -4.41 -10.44 -19.13
C ALA A 78 -3.56 -9.15 -19.23
N PRO A 79 -2.45 -9.17 -19.99
CA PRO A 79 -1.61 -7.98 -20.22
C PRO A 79 -2.37 -6.73 -20.65
N GLU A 80 -3.39 -6.88 -21.49
CA GLU A 80 -4.21 -5.77 -22.00
C GLU A 80 -5.07 -5.15 -20.89
N GLN A 81 -5.59 -5.97 -19.97
CA GLN A 81 -6.33 -5.48 -18.80
C GLN A 81 -5.41 -4.70 -17.86
N LEU A 82 -4.15 -5.15 -17.70
CA LEU A 82 -3.16 -4.42 -16.90
C LEU A 82 -2.87 -3.05 -17.50
N LEU A 83 -2.77 -2.95 -18.84
CA LEU A 83 -2.61 -1.68 -19.52
C LEU A 83 -3.84 -0.77 -19.36
N GLU A 84 -5.06 -1.31 -19.44
CA GLU A 84 -6.30 -0.56 -19.22
C GLU A 84 -6.31 0.09 -17.83
N HIS A 85 -5.98 -0.68 -16.78
CA HIS A 85 -5.85 -0.16 -15.43
C HIS A 85 -4.73 0.87 -15.29
N ALA A 86 -3.61 0.69 -16.00
CA ALA A 86 -2.53 1.67 -16.00
C ALA A 86 -2.97 3.00 -16.65
N ARG A 87 -3.68 2.97 -17.78
CA ARG A 87 -4.23 4.17 -18.41
C ARG A 87 -5.23 4.89 -17.50
N ALA A 88 -6.08 4.15 -16.80
CA ALA A 88 -6.99 4.73 -15.81
C ALA A 88 -6.22 5.39 -14.65
N ALA A 89 -5.18 4.75 -14.13
CA ALA A 89 -4.32 5.32 -13.09
C ALA A 89 -3.59 6.58 -13.57
N GLU A 90 -3.10 6.59 -14.80
CA GLU A 90 -2.47 7.75 -15.42
C GLU A 90 -3.47 8.90 -15.60
N ALA A 91 -4.66 8.63 -16.13
CA ALA A 91 -5.73 9.63 -16.24
C ALA A 91 -6.13 10.21 -14.87
N ALA A 92 -6.07 9.39 -13.81
CA ALA A 92 -6.33 9.80 -12.43
C ALA A 92 -5.16 10.57 -11.76
N GLY A 93 -4.07 10.84 -12.49
CA GLY A 93 -2.95 11.64 -11.97
C GLY A 93 -1.82 10.85 -11.33
N ALA A 94 -1.81 9.50 -11.41
CA ALA A 94 -0.76 8.72 -10.75
C ALA A 94 0.62 8.96 -11.37
N HIS A 95 1.66 8.99 -10.55
CA HIS A 95 3.06 9.00 -10.99
C HIS A 95 3.57 7.58 -11.23
N ARG A 96 3.04 6.61 -10.49
CA ARG A 96 3.50 5.22 -10.51
C ARG A 96 2.34 4.24 -10.47
N PHE A 97 2.46 3.17 -11.25
CA PHE A 97 1.52 2.07 -11.30
C PHE A 97 2.15 0.79 -10.74
N CYS A 98 1.47 0.18 -9.77
CA CYS A 98 1.94 -1.02 -9.08
C CYS A 98 1.07 -2.23 -9.42
N LEU A 99 1.68 -3.28 -9.98
CA LEU A 99 1.04 -4.57 -10.18
C LEU A 99 1.15 -5.39 -8.90
N VAL A 100 0.02 -5.72 -8.29
CA VAL A 100 -0.02 -6.45 -7.01
C VAL A 100 -0.72 -7.79 -7.18
N THR A 101 -0.14 -8.85 -6.63
CA THR A 101 -0.75 -10.18 -6.65
C THR A 101 -0.72 -10.81 -5.28
N GLN A 102 -1.73 -11.62 -4.96
CA GLN A 102 -1.66 -12.51 -3.80
C GLN A 102 -0.60 -13.61 -3.95
N GLY A 103 -0.13 -14.14 -2.82
CA GLY A 103 0.64 -15.37 -2.74
C GLY A 103 2.15 -15.19 -2.57
N GLN A 104 2.81 -16.28 -2.18
CA GLN A 104 4.27 -16.34 -1.99
C GLN A 104 5.06 -16.11 -3.27
N GLY A 105 4.43 -16.21 -4.44
CA GLY A 105 5.07 -16.00 -5.72
C GLY A 105 4.22 -16.51 -6.88
N LEU A 106 4.55 -16.07 -8.08
CA LEU A 106 3.80 -16.42 -9.28
C LEU A 106 4.26 -17.72 -9.93
N SER A 107 3.32 -18.40 -10.59
CA SER A 107 3.62 -19.45 -11.55
C SER A 107 4.42 -18.88 -12.73
N LYS A 108 5.11 -19.74 -13.50
CA LYS A 108 5.85 -19.29 -14.70
C LYS A 108 4.94 -18.52 -15.66
N ARG A 109 3.76 -19.08 -15.94
CA ARG A 109 2.75 -18.48 -16.83
C ARG A 109 2.26 -17.12 -16.33
N ASP A 110 1.93 -17.02 -15.04
CA ASP A 110 1.43 -15.74 -14.49
C ASP A 110 2.56 -14.70 -14.44
N PHE A 111 3.80 -15.11 -14.21
CA PHE A 111 4.97 -14.22 -14.27
C PHE A 111 5.22 -13.69 -15.68
N GLU A 112 5.09 -14.52 -16.72
CA GLU A 112 5.19 -14.07 -18.12
C GLU A 112 4.16 -12.99 -18.46
N LYS A 113 2.92 -13.13 -17.97
CA LYS A 113 1.88 -12.10 -18.10
C LYS A 113 2.26 -10.78 -17.43
N VAL A 114 2.90 -10.83 -16.25
CA VAL A 114 3.41 -9.61 -15.58
C VAL A 114 4.47 -8.92 -16.43
N LEU A 115 5.40 -9.67 -17.03
CA LEU A 115 6.43 -9.09 -17.89
C LEU A 115 5.83 -8.46 -19.14
N GLU A 116 4.89 -9.14 -19.79
CA GLU A 116 4.19 -8.63 -20.97
C GLU A 116 3.37 -7.37 -20.65
N GLY A 117 2.55 -7.41 -19.60
CA GLY A 117 1.79 -6.25 -19.13
C GLY A 117 2.68 -5.07 -18.76
N THR A 118 3.82 -5.31 -18.10
CA THR A 118 4.78 -4.24 -17.77
C THR A 118 5.34 -3.58 -19.03
N ARG A 119 5.67 -4.35 -20.08
CA ARG A 119 6.16 -3.79 -21.34
C ARG A 119 5.10 -2.95 -22.03
N LEU A 120 3.85 -3.42 -22.06
CA LEU A 120 2.73 -2.64 -22.59
C LEU A 120 2.54 -1.32 -21.83
N VAL A 121 2.59 -1.36 -20.50
CA VAL A 121 2.53 -0.13 -19.68
C VAL A 121 3.70 0.80 -19.99
N ALA A 122 4.91 0.26 -20.18
CA ALA A 122 6.08 1.06 -20.53
C ALA A 122 5.97 1.70 -21.91
N GLU A 123 5.35 1.02 -22.87
CA GLU A 123 5.19 1.51 -24.25
C GLU A 123 4.08 2.55 -24.38
N HIS A 124 3.00 2.43 -23.60
CA HIS A 124 1.76 3.16 -23.82
C HIS A 124 1.39 4.14 -22.71
N THR A 125 2.22 4.32 -21.70
CA THR A 125 1.98 5.27 -20.59
C THR A 125 3.28 5.96 -20.17
N ASN A 126 3.16 7.10 -19.52
CA ASN A 126 4.23 7.83 -18.86
C ASN A 126 4.34 7.47 -17.37
N LEU A 127 3.85 6.28 -16.97
CA LEU A 127 3.88 5.83 -15.58
C LEU A 127 5.21 5.17 -15.21
N LYS A 128 5.71 5.47 -14.01
CA LYS A 128 6.71 4.63 -13.34
C LYS A 128 6.08 3.26 -13.04
N ARG A 129 6.85 2.18 -13.15
CA ARG A 129 6.32 0.80 -13.00
C ARG A 129 6.87 0.13 -11.75
N CYS A 130 5.97 -0.46 -10.98
CA CYS A 130 6.25 -1.17 -9.74
C CYS A 130 5.58 -2.55 -9.72
N ALA A 131 6.17 -3.50 -8.98
CA ALA A 131 5.59 -4.83 -8.79
C ALA A 131 5.61 -5.24 -7.31
N SER A 132 4.54 -5.90 -6.86
CA SER A 132 4.40 -6.55 -5.55
C SER A 132 3.86 -7.97 -5.76
N ILE A 133 4.75 -8.91 -6.08
CA ILE A 133 4.37 -10.24 -6.58
C ILE A 133 4.95 -11.41 -5.77
N GLY A 134 5.16 -11.19 -4.48
CA GLY A 134 5.70 -12.18 -3.54
C GLY A 134 7.22 -12.32 -3.61
N HIS A 135 7.71 -13.51 -3.28
CA HIS A 135 9.15 -13.82 -3.25
C HIS A 135 9.78 -13.71 -4.63
N MET A 136 10.98 -13.13 -4.64
CA MET A 136 11.75 -12.85 -5.85
C MET A 136 13.07 -13.61 -5.79
N SER A 137 13.39 -14.34 -6.86
CA SER A 137 14.76 -14.80 -7.10
C SER A 137 15.54 -13.74 -7.87
N PRO A 138 16.89 -13.72 -7.81
CA PRO A 138 17.69 -12.77 -8.59
C PRO A 138 17.38 -12.80 -10.08
N ALA A 139 17.12 -14.00 -10.64
CA ALA A 139 16.73 -14.16 -12.04
C ALA A 139 15.38 -13.50 -12.37
N ARG A 140 14.37 -13.63 -11.49
CA ARG A 140 13.07 -12.97 -11.69
C ARG A 140 13.17 -11.46 -11.48
N ALA A 141 13.97 -11.00 -10.50
CA ALA A 141 14.23 -9.58 -10.30
C ALA A 141 14.86 -8.96 -11.56
N LYS A 142 15.87 -9.62 -12.13
CA LYS A 142 16.50 -9.18 -13.39
C LYS A 142 15.50 -9.14 -14.55
N ALA A 143 14.66 -10.17 -14.70
CA ALA A 143 13.64 -10.20 -15.75
C ALA A 143 12.61 -9.06 -15.61
N LEU A 144 12.21 -8.70 -14.37
CA LEU A 144 11.35 -7.55 -14.12
C LEU A 144 12.02 -6.23 -14.55
N LYS A 145 13.30 -6.05 -14.21
CA LYS A 145 14.08 -4.89 -14.64
C LYS A 145 14.16 -4.78 -16.16
N GLU A 146 14.46 -5.90 -16.83
CA GLU A 146 14.51 -5.96 -18.30
C GLU A 146 13.15 -5.69 -18.96
N ALA A 147 12.04 -6.04 -18.29
CA ALA A 147 10.70 -5.68 -18.74
C ALA A 147 10.30 -4.22 -18.48
N GLY A 148 11.14 -3.46 -17.76
CA GLY A 148 10.93 -2.04 -17.49
C GLY A 148 10.37 -1.72 -16.11
N VAL A 149 10.29 -2.69 -15.19
CA VAL A 149 10.01 -2.40 -13.76
C VAL A 149 11.17 -1.59 -13.19
N GLN A 150 10.85 -0.55 -12.43
CA GLN A 150 11.85 0.27 -11.73
C GLN A 150 11.90 -0.05 -10.24
N ARG A 151 10.76 -0.40 -9.64
CA ARG A 151 10.61 -0.60 -8.19
C ARG A 151 9.94 -1.93 -7.87
N VAL A 152 10.40 -2.63 -6.84
CA VAL A 152 9.72 -3.82 -6.30
C VAL A 152 9.40 -3.61 -4.84
N HIS A 153 8.15 -3.92 -4.51
CA HIS A 153 7.61 -3.89 -3.17
C HIS A 153 7.74 -5.25 -2.48
N HIS A 154 8.33 -5.24 -1.29
CA HIS A 154 8.39 -6.40 -0.42
C HIS A 154 8.59 -5.95 1.03
N ASN A 155 7.53 -5.97 1.83
CA ASN A 155 7.57 -5.52 3.21
C ASN A 155 8.28 -6.51 4.15
N VAL A 156 8.83 -5.98 5.24
CA VAL A 156 9.16 -6.75 6.44
C VAL A 156 7.91 -7.01 7.32
N GLU A 157 6.84 -6.26 7.07
CA GLU A 157 5.52 -6.27 7.73
C GLU A 157 5.52 -5.73 9.16
N THR A 158 6.47 -6.16 9.99
CA THR A 158 6.63 -5.73 11.39
C THR A 158 8.07 -5.97 11.83
N ALA A 159 8.38 -5.76 13.11
CA ALA A 159 9.65 -6.13 13.73
C ALA A 159 9.91 -7.63 13.67
N GLU A 160 11.16 -8.05 13.46
CA GLU A 160 11.55 -9.47 13.48
C GLU A 160 11.10 -10.16 14.77
N SER A 161 11.23 -9.47 15.91
CA SER A 161 10.82 -10.00 17.22
C SER A 161 9.32 -10.25 17.38
N TYR A 162 8.47 -9.61 16.57
CA TYR A 162 7.00 -9.79 16.57
C TYR A 162 6.49 -10.65 15.40
N TYR A 163 7.29 -10.79 14.35
CA TYR A 163 6.87 -11.40 13.10
C TYR A 163 6.26 -12.81 13.20
N PRO A 164 6.68 -13.72 14.12
CA PRO A 164 6.02 -15.01 14.32
C PRO A 164 4.52 -14.92 14.65
N GLU A 165 4.07 -13.81 15.24
CA GLU A 165 2.65 -13.57 15.50
C GLU A 165 1.88 -13.19 14.22
N VAL A 166 2.57 -12.61 13.24
CA VAL A 166 1.98 -12.15 11.98
C VAL A 166 1.80 -13.31 10.99
N SER A 167 2.81 -14.18 10.84
CA SER A 167 2.79 -15.27 9.86
C SER A 167 3.71 -16.41 10.28
N SER A 168 3.23 -17.65 10.14
CA SER A 168 4.05 -18.86 10.32
C SER A 168 4.49 -19.51 9.00
N THR A 169 3.80 -19.22 7.90
CA THR A 169 4.03 -19.85 6.58
C THR A 169 5.20 -19.27 5.80
N VAL A 170 5.59 -18.03 6.09
CA VAL A 170 6.76 -17.34 5.53
C VAL A 170 7.69 -16.99 6.67
N ARG A 171 8.99 -17.29 6.54
CA ARG A 171 10.01 -16.89 7.51
C ARG A 171 10.55 -15.49 7.22
N TYR A 172 10.94 -14.77 8.27
CA TYR A 172 11.45 -13.41 8.17
C TYR A 172 12.68 -13.29 7.26
N GLU A 173 13.63 -14.22 7.36
CA GLU A 173 14.85 -14.22 6.53
C GLU A 173 14.53 -14.45 5.05
N GLY A 174 13.38 -15.06 4.72
CA GLY A 174 12.91 -15.18 3.34
C GLY A 174 12.53 -13.83 2.72
N ARG A 175 12.01 -12.90 3.53
CA ARG A 175 11.71 -11.53 3.11
C ARG A 175 13.00 -10.77 2.84
N LEU A 176 13.96 -10.85 3.77
CA LEU A 176 15.27 -10.22 3.61
C LEU A 176 16.01 -10.72 2.37
N ARG A 177 15.99 -12.04 2.10
CA ARG A 177 16.57 -12.59 0.84
C ARG A 177 15.89 -12.05 -0.41
N THR A 178 14.58 -11.81 -0.37
CA THR A 178 13.84 -11.24 -1.50
C THR A 178 14.26 -9.78 -1.73
N ILE A 179 14.37 -9.01 -0.65
CA ILE A 179 14.82 -7.60 -0.69
C ILE A 179 16.24 -7.50 -1.27
N GLU A 180 17.14 -8.38 -0.84
CA GLU A 180 18.51 -8.42 -1.37
C GLU A 180 18.53 -8.79 -2.86
N ALA A 181 17.76 -9.79 -3.30
CA ALA A 181 17.67 -10.16 -4.71
C ALA A 181 17.16 -9.01 -5.61
N VAL A 182 16.25 -8.17 -5.08
CA VAL A 182 15.78 -6.94 -5.77
C VAL A 182 16.91 -5.91 -5.86
N LYS A 183 17.64 -5.70 -4.77
CA LYS A 183 18.77 -4.76 -4.69
C LYS A 183 19.91 -5.18 -5.63
N GLU A 184 20.28 -6.46 -5.65
CA GLU A 184 21.30 -7.05 -6.53
C GLU A 184 20.95 -6.89 -8.02
N ALA A 185 19.66 -6.94 -8.38
CA ALA A 185 19.21 -6.67 -9.74
C ALA A 185 19.31 -5.17 -10.12
N GLY A 186 19.56 -4.30 -9.14
CA GLY A 186 19.59 -2.84 -9.31
C GLY A 186 18.22 -2.25 -9.58
N LEU A 187 17.19 -2.81 -8.94
CA LEU A 187 15.84 -2.23 -8.85
C LEU A 187 15.74 -1.38 -7.58
N GLU A 188 14.89 -0.35 -7.60
CA GLU A 188 14.50 0.36 -6.38
C GLU A 188 13.77 -0.59 -5.43
N THR A 189 14.13 -0.56 -4.15
CA THR A 189 13.47 -1.32 -3.10
C THR A 189 12.36 -0.47 -2.46
N CYS A 190 11.17 -1.07 -2.33
CA CYS A 190 10.04 -0.50 -1.61
C CYS A 190 9.71 -1.41 -0.43
N VAL A 191 10.19 -1.05 0.76
CA VAL A 191 10.18 -1.93 1.95
C VAL A 191 9.65 -1.14 3.12
N GLY A 192 8.59 -1.64 3.73
CA GLY A 192 7.99 -1.04 4.91
C GLY A 192 7.25 -2.07 5.74
N GLY A 193 6.19 -1.62 6.41
CA GLY A 193 5.44 -2.45 7.34
C GLY A 193 4.03 -1.96 7.58
N ILE A 194 3.37 -2.61 8.55
CA ILE A 194 2.01 -2.32 8.99
C ILE A 194 2.09 -1.95 10.46
N LEU A 195 1.52 -0.79 10.81
CA LEU A 195 1.35 -0.38 12.20
C LEU A 195 0.03 -0.91 12.73
N ASN A 196 -0.01 -1.15 14.04
CA ASN A 196 -1.18 -1.63 14.78
C ASN A 196 -1.53 -3.12 14.54
N LEU A 197 -0.53 -3.95 14.25
CA LEU A 197 -0.68 -5.41 14.23
C LEU A 197 -0.69 -6.03 15.64
N GLY A 198 -0.39 -5.24 16.67
CA GLY A 198 -0.23 -5.65 18.07
C GLY A 198 1.21 -5.56 18.58
N GLU A 199 2.10 -5.05 17.74
CA GLU A 199 3.46 -4.71 18.10
C GLU A 199 3.50 -3.60 19.16
N THR A 200 4.47 -3.68 20.06
CA THR A 200 4.76 -2.64 21.04
C THR A 200 5.42 -1.41 20.39
N ARG A 201 5.42 -0.27 21.09
CA ARG A 201 6.19 0.93 20.68
C ARG A 201 7.67 0.61 20.44
N GLU A 202 8.27 -0.24 21.29
CA GLU A 202 9.66 -0.70 21.11
C GLU A 202 9.85 -1.46 19.80
N GLN A 203 8.89 -2.31 19.43
CA GLN A 203 8.94 -3.06 18.18
C GLN A 203 8.75 -2.15 16.96
N ARG A 204 7.98 -1.06 17.07
CA ARG A 204 7.96 -0.02 16.01
C ARG A 204 9.33 0.62 15.82
N VAL A 205 10.06 0.90 16.91
CA VAL A 205 11.44 1.40 16.84
C VAL A 205 12.38 0.36 16.24
N GLU A 206 12.27 -0.91 16.64
CA GLU A 206 12.99 -2.03 16.03
C GLU A 206 12.83 -2.06 14.52
N MET A 207 11.59 -2.10 14.04
CA MET A 207 11.28 -2.09 12.61
C MET A 207 11.85 -0.85 11.91
N ALA A 208 11.70 0.35 12.47
CA ALA A 208 12.19 1.58 11.85
C ALA A 208 13.71 1.57 11.62
N PHE A 209 14.48 1.12 12.62
CA PHE A 209 15.94 1.02 12.50
C PHE A 209 16.41 -0.14 11.62
N GLU A 210 15.61 -1.20 11.52
CA GLU A 210 15.86 -2.26 10.55
C GLU A 210 15.66 -1.75 9.11
N LEU A 211 14.57 -1.04 8.85
CA LEU A 211 14.35 -0.36 7.57
C LEU A 211 15.51 0.60 7.26
N ALA A 212 16.00 1.35 8.24
CA ALA A 212 17.15 2.23 8.05
C ALA A 212 18.43 1.45 7.68
N SER A 213 18.58 0.22 8.17
CA SER A 213 19.71 -0.66 7.83
C SER A 213 19.56 -1.27 6.43
N ILE A 214 18.33 -1.55 6.00
CA ILE A 214 18.01 -1.99 4.63
C ILE A 214 18.30 -0.86 3.61
N ASP A 215 18.09 0.40 4.03
CA ASP A 215 18.22 1.63 3.23
C ASP A 215 17.37 1.60 1.95
N PRO A 216 16.03 1.41 2.07
CA PRO A 216 15.16 1.31 0.91
C PRO A 216 14.94 2.66 0.23
N THR A 217 14.70 2.64 -1.08
CA THR A 217 14.34 3.84 -1.84
C THR A 217 12.97 4.39 -1.40
N SER A 218 12.03 3.50 -1.08
CA SER A 218 10.68 3.87 -0.65
C SER A 218 10.25 3.05 0.56
N VAL A 219 9.55 3.71 1.50
CA VAL A 219 8.97 3.10 2.70
C VAL A 219 7.46 3.28 2.65
N PRO A 220 6.69 2.23 2.31
CA PRO A 220 5.25 2.23 2.50
C PRO A 220 4.92 1.98 3.97
N ILE A 221 4.13 2.87 4.56
CA ILE A 221 3.48 2.64 5.86
C ILE A 221 2.05 2.24 5.58
N ASN A 222 1.64 1.09 6.10
CA ASN A 222 0.24 0.71 6.16
C ASN A 222 -0.24 0.85 7.61
N LEU A 223 -1.50 1.19 7.78
CA LEU A 223 -2.19 1.13 9.07
C LEU A 223 -3.11 -0.09 8.99
N LEU A 224 -3.16 -0.90 10.05
CA LEU A 224 -4.06 -2.03 10.06
C LEU A 224 -5.49 -1.55 9.79
N ASN A 225 -6.12 -2.13 8.78
CA ASN A 225 -7.55 -2.08 8.54
C ASN A 225 -8.11 -3.44 8.98
N PRO A 226 -8.64 -3.55 10.21
CA PRO A 226 -9.16 -4.79 10.76
C PRO A 226 -10.25 -5.36 9.85
N ARG A 227 -10.06 -6.59 9.37
CA ARG A 227 -11.03 -7.28 8.53
C ARG A 227 -11.69 -8.42 9.30
N PRO A 228 -13.00 -8.35 9.59
CA PRO A 228 -13.71 -9.45 10.23
C PRO A 228 -13.44 -10.78 9.53
N GLY A 229 -13.14 -11.82 10.32
CA GLY A 229 -12.73 -13.15 9.82
C GLY A 229 -11.24 -13.30 9.48
N THR A 230 -10.40 -12.29 9.75
CA THR A 230 -8.93 -12.44 9.81
C THR A 230 -8.47 -12.59 11.27
N LYS A 231 -7.21 -13.01 11.48
CA LYS A 231 -6.64 -13.19 12.83
C LYS A 231 -6.62 -11.89 13.62
N PHE A 232 -6.46 -10.75 12.94
CA PHE A 232 -6.42 -9.41 13.53
C PHE A 232 -7.69 -8.60 13.22
N GLY A 233 -8.78 -9.27 12.87
CA GLY A 233 -10.00 -8.66 12.37
C GLY A 233 -10.83 -7.89 13.40
N ASP A 234 -10.38 -7.93 14.64
CA ASP A 234 -11.06 -7.51 15.86
C ASP A 234 -10.39 -6.35 16.58
N ARG A 235 -9.19 -6.02 16.16
CA ARG A 235 -8.44 -4.89 16.70
C ARG A 235 -9.20 -3.60 16.38
N GLU A 236 -9.05 -2.62 17.25
CA GLU A 236 -9.48 -1.26 16.96
C GLU A 236 -8.54 -0.62 15.94
N HIS A 237 -9.03 0.42 15.26
CA HIS A 237 -8.17 1.28 14.46
C HIS A 237 -7.10 1.94 15.34
N LEU A 238 -5.94 2.20 14.75
CA LEU A 238 -4.90 3.00 15.37
C LEU A 238 -5.43 4.42 15.59
N ASP A 239 -5.18 4.97 16.78
CA ASP A 239 -5.46 6.36 17.04
C ASP A 239 -4.79 7.27 15.98
N PRO A 240 -5.51 8.23 15.39
CA PRO A 240 -4.96 9.10 14.35
C PRO A 240 -3.70 9.88 14.77
N TRP A 241 -3.62 10.34 16.02
CA TRP A 241 -2.45 11.07 16.53
C TRP A 241 -1.26 10.14 16.75
N GLU A 242 -1.51 8.91 17.21
CA GLU A 242 -0.49 7.86 17.27
C GLU A 242 0.06 7.56 15.86
N ALA A 243 -0.79 7.48 14.84
CA ALA A 243 -0.37 7.30 13.45
C ALA A 243 0.52 8.46 12.95
N VAL A 244 0.08 9.71 13.14
CA VAL A 244 0.83 10.93 12.78
C VAL A 244 2.20 10.96 13.46
N LYS A 245 2.24 10.68 14.77
CA LYS A 245 3.47 10.62 15.56
C LYS A 245 4.46 9.60 15.01
N TRP A 246 4.01 8.38 14.71
CA TRP A 246 4.90 7.34 14.18
C TRP A 246 5.38 7.61 12.76
N ILE A 247 4.56 8.24 11.91
CA ILE A 247 5.01 8.70 10.58
C ILE A 247 6.16 9.72 10.74
N ALA A 248 6.02 10.69 11.65
CA ALA A 248 7.07 11.67 11.93
C ALA A 248 8.36 11.05 12.47
N ILE A 249 8.25 10.11 13.42
CA ILE A 249 9.41 9.37 13.94
C ILE A 249 10.11 8.61 12.81
N PHE A 250 9.36 7.92 11.95
CA PHE A 250 9.92 7.16 10.84
C PHE A 250 10.63 8.06 9.83
N ARG A 251 10.06 9.24 9.50
CA ARG A 251 10.72 10.25 8.65
C ARG A 251 12.08 10.65 9.21
N LEU A 252 12.18 10.92 10.51
CA LEU A 252 13.45 11.30 11.13
C LEU A 252 14.46 10.16 11.18
N ILE A 253 14.01 8.90 11.23
CA ILE A 253 14.89 7.73 11.18
C ILE A 253 15.37 7.45 9.75
N LEU A 254 14.51 7.65 8.74
CA LEU A 254 14.81 7.42 7.32
C LEU A 254 14.67 8.71 6.48
N PRO A 255 15.52 9.73 6.72
CA PRO A 255 15.36 11.04 6.11
C PRO A 255 15.42 11.02 4.57
N GLY A 256 16.21 10.12 3.98
CA GLY A 256 16.39 10.01 2.53
C GLY A 256 15.40 9.09 1.80
N ALA A 257 14.45 8.45 2.49
CA ALA A 257 13.50 7.52 1.86
C ALA A 257 12.20 8.22 1.42
N LEU A 258 11.56 7.73 0.36
CA LEU A 258 10.24 8.19 -0.04
C LEU A 258 9.16 7.52 0.80
N PHE A 259 8.47 8.30 1.63
CA PHE A 259 7.39 7.77 2.45
C PHE A 259 6.07 7.81 1.70
N ARG A 260 5.35 6.69 1.78
CA ARG A 260 4.01 6.57 1.24
C ARG A 260 3.06 5.99 2.26
N LEU A 261 1.90 6.63 2.42
CA LEU A 261 0.84 6.04 3.21
C LEU A 261 -0.10 5.21 2.32
N CYS A 262 -0.31 3.95 2.71
CA CYS A 262 -1.01 2.95 1.92
C CYS A 262 -2.29 2.49 2.64
N GLY A 263 -2.47 1.19 2.84
CA GLY A 263 -3.71 0.61 3.35
C GLY A 263 -4.09 1.16 4.73
N GLY A 264 -5.39 1.29 4.97
CA GLY A 264 -5.97 1.71 6.25
C GLY A 264 -5.93 3.22 6.52
N ARG A 265 -5.36 4.04 5.63
CA ARG A 265 -5.20 5.48 5.88
C ARG A 265 -6.51 6.22 6.08
N VAL A 266 -7.55 5.90 5.33
CA VAL A 266 -8.84 6.62 5.40
C VAL A 266 -9.52 6.28 6.72
N GLU A 267 -9.57 5.00 7.06
CA GLU A 267 -10.25 4.49 8.25
C GLU A 267 -9.54 4.88 9.55
N ASN A 268 -8.20 4.96 9.55
CA ASN A 268 -7.42 5.26 10.73
C ASN A 268 -7.15 6.76 10.92
N LEU A 269 -7.09 7.59 9.87
CA LEU A 269 -6.73 9.02 10.01
C LEU A 269 -7.89 9.98 9.83
N GLY A 270 -8.89 9.66 9.02
CA GLY A 270 -9.98 10.59 8.69
C GLY A 270 -9.45 11.97 8.27
N ASP A 271 -9.87 13.01 9.00
CA ASP A 271 -9.51 14.41 8.74
C ASP A 271 -8.05 14.77 9.08
N LEU A 272 -7.30 13.88 9.72
CA LEU A 272 -5.88 14.11 10.05
C LEU A 272 -4.91 13.68 8.94
N GLN A 273 -5.40 13.22 7.78
CA GLN A 273 -4.54 12.90 6.64
C GLN A 273 -3.63 14.06 6.19
N PRO A 274 -4.09 15.33 6.10
CA PRO A 274 -3.20 16.45 5.78
C PRO A 274 -2.08 16.64 6.82
N LEU A 275 -2.37 16.38 8.10
CA LEU A 275 -1.35 16.42 9.16
C LEU A 275 -0.36 15.25 9.01
N ALA A 276 -0.83 14.06 8.64
CA ALA A 276 0.04 12.93 8.32
C ALA A 276 0.95 13.23 7.11
N VAL A 277 0.48 13.98 6.10
CA VAL A 277 1.36 14.46 5.01
C VAL A 277 2.48 15.34 5.57
N LYS A 278 2.14 16.31 6.44
CA LYS A 278 3.13 17.15 7.12
C LYS A 278 4.09 16.35 8.00
N ALA A 279 3.64 15.23 8.58
CA ALA A 279 4.50 14.31 9.34
C ALA A 279 5.60 13.65 8.48
N GLY A 280 5.63 13.90 7.17
CA GLY A 280 6.77 13.62 6.32
C GLY A 280 6.48 12.66 5.18
N LEU A 281 5.23 12.56 4.71
CA LEU A 281 4.92 11.74 3.52
C LEU A 281 5.39 12.44 2.23
N ASN A 282 5.75 11.62 1.25
CA ASN A 282 5.95 12.07 -0.14
C ASN A 282 4.76 11.71 -1.02
N GLY A 283 3.85 10.84 -0.58
CA GLY A 283 2.70 10.46 -1.37
C GLY A 283 1.79 9.50 -0.66
N VAL A 284 0.71 9.12 -1.35
CA VAL A 284 -0.25 8.11 -0.89
C VAL A 284 -0.47 7.06 -1.97
N MET A 285 -1.05 5.93 -1.59
CA MET A 285 -1.72 5.06 -2.55
C MET A 285 -3.08 5.68 -2.86
N MET A 286 -3.25 6.15 -4.09
CA MET A 286 -4.48 6.72 -4.63
C MET A 286 -5.42 5.65 -5.14
N GLY A 287 -6.72 5.96 -5.11
CA GLY A 287 -7.77 5.06 -5.57
C GLY A 287 -7.84 3.78 -4.74
N ASN A 288 -8.67 2.84 -5.17
CA ASN A 288 -9.01 1.67 -4.36
C ASN A 288 -7.80 0.79 -3.99
N PHE A 289 -7.85 0.21 -2.79
CA PHE A 289 -6.89 -0.80 -2.34
C PHE A 289 -7.25 -2.19 -2.86
N LEU A 290 -6.46 -3.20 -2.48
CA LEU A 290 -6.64 -4.59 -2.93
C LEU A 290 -8.02 -5.16 -2.61
N THR A 291 -8.60 -4.78 -1.46
CA THR A 291 -9.86 -5.34 -0.94
C THR A 291 -10.80 -4.28 -0.35
N THR A 292 -10.45 -3.00 -0.40
CA THR A 292 -11.23 -1.91 0.19
C THR A 292 -11.27 -0.70 -0.74
N LEU A 293 -12.37 0.06 -0.66
CA LEU A 293 -12.49 1.36 -1.30
C LEU A 293 -11.58 2.37 -0.57
N ASN A 294 -11.16 3.41 -1.29
CA ASN A 294 -10.30 4.47 -0.76
C ASN A 294 -10.89 5.85 -1.12
N ALA A 295 -10.19 6.93 -0.79
CA ALA A 295 -10.52 8.27 -1.24
C ALA A 295 -10.46 8.40 -2.78
N ASP A 296 -11.22 9.37 -3.32
CA ASP A 296 -11.16 9.74 -4.73
C ASP A 296 -9.74 10.25 -5.06
N PRO A 297 -9.10 9.79 -6.16
CA PRO A 297 -7.81 10.33 -6.58
C PRO A 297 -7.77 11.86 -6.69
N ALA A 298 -8.89 12.52 -6.99
CA ALA A 298 -8.96 13.99 -7.00
C ALA A 298 -8.77 14.60 -5.60
N ASP A 299 -9.37 14.01 -4.57
CA ASP A 299 -9.22 14.44 -3.17
C ASP A 299 -7.77 14.26 -2.70
N ASP A 300 -7.14 13.16 -3.11
CA ASP A 300 -5.72 12.93 -2.81
C ASP A 300 -4.82 13.99 -3.43
N ARG A 301 -5.05 14.35 -4.70
CA ARG A 301 -4.26 15.42 -5.35
C ARG A 301 -4.51 16.76 -4.68
N ALA A 302 -5.77 17.10 -4.39
CA ALA A 302 -6.15 18.34 -3.73
C ALA A 302 -5.45 18.47 -2.37
N MET A 303 -5.45 17.41 -1.55
CA MET A 303 -4.77 17.40 -0.25
C MET A 303 -3.27 17.75 -0.37
N PHE A 304 -2.56 17.23 -1.37
CA PHE A 304 -1.15 17.58 -1.57
C PHE A 304 -0.99 19.00 -2.14
N THR A 305 -1.84 19.41 -3.09
CA THR A 305 -1.82 20.75 -3.66
C THR A 305 -2.09 21.85 -2.63
N ASP A 306 -3.06 21.65 -1.73
CA ASP A 306 -3.41 22.59 -0.65
C ASP A 306 -2.26 22.78 0.36
N LEU A 307 -1.38 21.78 0.47
CA LEU A 307 -0.15 21.84 1.26
C LEU A 307 1.03 22.47 0.48
N GLY A 308 0.81 22.97 -0.73
CA GLY A 308 1.82 23.58 -1.58
C GLY A 308 2.75 22.57 -2.25
N LEU A 309 2.33 21.31 -2.40
CA LEU A 309 3.15 20.25 -2.96
C LEU A 309 2.87 20.02 -4.44
N ASN A 310 3.94 19.70 -5.18
CA ASN A 310 3.87 19.49 -6.63
C ASN A 310 3.30 18.10 -6.93
N VAL A 311 2.11 18.05 -7.51
CA VAL A 311 1.43 16.83 -7.96
C VAL A 311 1.48 16.63 -9.48
N ALA A 312 2.24 17.48 -10.19
CA ALA A 312 2.38 17.36 -11.63
C ALA A 312 3.31 16.19 -12.00
N ARG A 313 3.02 15.57 -13.14
CA ARG A 313 3.91 14.60 -13.79
C ARG A 313 4.92 15.31 -14.67
N GLN A 314 6.10 14.72 -14.75
CA GLN A 314 7.13 15.13 -15.70
C GLN A 314 6.96 14.40 -17.04
N PRO A 315 7.31 15.01 -18.19
CA PRO A 315 7.19 14.36 -19.51
C PRO A 315 7.98 13.04 -19.63
N ASP A 316 9.07 12.88 -18.87
CA ASP A 316 9.94 11.70 -18.85
C ASP A 316 9.68 10.75 -17.65
N ASN A 317 8.57 10.94 -16.92
CA ASN A 317 8.29 10.22 -15.66
C ASN A 317 8.39 8.69 -15.80
N GLY A 318 7.89 8.12 -16.90
CA GLY A 318 7.95 6.68 -17.16
C GLY A 318 9.32 6.16 -17.60
N ALA A 319 10.21 7.01 -18.10
CA ALA A 319 11.55 6.64 -18.56
C ALA A 319 12.62 6.85 -17.47
N ASN A 320 12.36 7.74 -16.51
CA ASN A 320 13.34 8.16 -15.53
C ASN A 320 13.06 7.57 -14.13
N PRO A 321 13.96 6.75 -13.56
CA PRO A 321 13.82 6.22 -12.21
C PRO A 321 14.13 7.28 -11.14
N ARG A 322 13.83 8.57 -11.38
CA ARG A 322 13.96 9.59 -10.34
C ARG A 322 13.13 9.12 -9.13
N PRO A 323 13.71 9.13 -7.92
CA PRO A 323 12.96 8.77 -6.71
C PRO A 323 11.68 9.63 -6.59
N ASP A 324 11.73 10.88 -7.05
CA ASP A 324 10.71 11.90 -6.91
C ASP A 324 10.22 12.46 -8.27
N ASN A 325 9.16 13.27 -8.24
CA ASN A 325 8.64 14.01 -9.41
C ASN A 325 9.25 15.42 -9.54
N ARG A 326 10.44 15.66 -8.98
CA ARG A 326 11.12 16.97 -8.92
C ARG A 326 11.11 17.71 -10.26
N SER A 327 10.87 19.01 -10.18
CA SER A 327 11.38 20.02 -11.09
C SER A 327 12.82 20.42 -10.69
N GLY A 328 13.75 20.46 -11.67
CA GLY A 328 14.89 21.39 -11.62
C GLY A 328 16.16 21.07 -10.79
N TRP A 329 16.37 19.86 -10.28
CA TRP A 329 17.49 19.66 -9.33
C TRP A 329 18.91 19.51 -9.90
N LEU A 330 19.17 19.59 -11.22
CA LEU A 330 20.56 19.46 -11.72
C LEU A 330 20.98 20.37 -12.89
N ASP A 331 20.18 21.38 -13.30
CA ASP A 331 20.55 22.54 -14.14
C ASP A 331 19.36 22.92 -15.03
N GLY A 332 18.90 24.17 -14.96
CA GLY A 332 17.98 24.76 -15.95
C GLY A 332 16.74 25.46 -15.39
N GLU A 333 16.29 26.49 -16.11
CA GLU A 333 15.03 27.20 -15.85
C GLU A 333 13.80 26.30 -16.08
N THR A 334 12.78 26.56 -15.28
CA THR A 334 11.44 25.97 -15.33
C THR A 334 10.87 26.04 -16.76
N PRO A 335 10.48 24.92 -17.38
CA PRO A 335 9.64 24.99 -18.57
C PRO A 335 8.29 25.56 -18.16
N ASP A 336 7.75 26.49 -18.95
CA ASP A 336 6.33 26.83 -18.90
C ASP A 336 5.54 25.52 -18.93
N LEU A 337 4.64 25.37 -17.95
CA LEU A 337 3.72 24.24 -17.86
C LEU A 337 3.03 24.12 -19.22
N VAL A 338 3.46 23.12 -20.00
CA VAL A 338 2.79 22.74 -21.23
C VAL A 338 1.42 22.21 -20.81
N GLU A 339 0.45 23.11 -20.88
CA GLU A 339 -0.95 22.82 -21.20
C GLU A 339 -0.97 21.95 -22.46
N ASP A 340 -0.95 20.63 -22.30
CA ASP A 340 -1.39 19.65 -23.32
C ASP A 340 -1.39 18.25 -22.69
N TYR A 341 -2.13 18.07 -21.59
CA TYR A 341 -2.59 16.75 -21.20
C TYR A 341 -4.07 16.83 -20.84
N LEU A 342 -4.81 15.83 -21.30
CA LEU A 342 -6.28 15.76 -21.24
C LEU A 342 -6.71 15.68 -19.77
N ASP A 343 -7.05 16.83 -19.20
CA ASP A 343 -7.40 17.02 -17.78
C ASP A 343 -8.85 16.63 -17.47
N THR A 344 -9.66 16.31 -18.49
CA THR A 344 -11.06 15.91 -18.30
C THR A 344 -11.45 14.68 -19.13
N LEU A 345 -12.46 13.94 -18.63
CA LEU A 345 -13.12 12.85 -19.35
C LEU A 345 -13.62 13.29 -20.74
N ASP A 346 -14.12 14.53 -20.85
CA ASP A 346 -14.61 15.11 -22.11
C ASP A 346 -13.47 15.30 -23.12
N GLN A 347 -12.28 15.69 -22.65
CA GLN A 347 -11.09 15.82 -23.48
C GLN A 347 -10.55 14.45 -23.92
N ALA A 348 -10.58 13.43 -23.06
CA ALA A 348 -10.25 12.05 -23.42
C ALA A 348 -11.18 11.49 -24.51
N GLN A 349 -12.48 11.74 -24.39
CA GLN A 349 -13.48 11.34 -25.40
C GLN A 349 -13.28 12.07 -26.73
N ALA A 350 -12.98 13.38 -26.70
CA ALA A 350 -12.70 14.18 -27.88
C ALA A 350 -11.45 13.71 -28.66
N ALA A 351 -10.48 13.10 -27.97
CA ALA A 351 -9.30 12.49 -28.56
C ALA A 351 -9.55 11.06 -29.12
N GLY A 352 -10.80 10.58 -29.11
CA GLY A 352 -11.16 9.23 -29.54
C GLY A 352 -10.74 8.13 -28.56
N ILE A 353 -10.42 8.50 -27.31
CA ILE A 353 -10.05 7.57 -26.25
C ILE A 353 -11.33 7.25 -25.45
N GLU A 354 -11.93 6.08 -25.71
CA GLU A 354 -13.03 5.56 -24.89
C GLU A 354 -12.45 5.06 -23.55
N VAL A 355 -12.45 5.92 -22.53
CA VAL A 355 -12.11 5.53 -21.16
C VAL A 355 -13.35 4.91 -20.52
N ARG A 356 -13.42 3.58 -20.46
CA ARG A 356 -14.37 2.90 -19.58
C ARG A 356 -13.79 2.93 -18.18
N LEU A 357 -14.41 3.73 -17.30
CA LEU A 357 -14.14 3.58 -15.87
C LEU A 357 -14.53 2.15 -15.49
N TRP A 358 -13.56 1.40 -14.99
CA TRP A 358 -13.75 0.02 -14.59
C TRP A 358 -14.84 -0.04 -13.51
N ASP A 359 -15.91 -0.78 -13.79
CA ASP A 359 -16.91 -1.16 -12.79
C ASP A 359 -16.45 -2.47 -12.13
N PRO A 360 -15.98 -2.43 -10.86
CA PRO A 360 -15.57 -3.61 -10.12
C PRO A 360 -16.65 -4.71 -10.11
N ALA A 361 -17.93 -4.33 -10.11
CA ALA A 361 -19.04 -5.26 -10.00
C ALA A 361 -19.21 -6.17 -11.22
N THR A 362 -18.68 -5.78 -12.39
CA THR A 362 -18.89 -6.53 -13.65
C THR A 362 -17.91 -7.69 -13.87
N GLN A 363 -16.77 -7.70 -13.18
CA GLN A 363 -15.72 -8.72 -13.37
C GLN A 363 -15.31 -9.43 -12.07
N LEU A 364 -15.63 -8.88 -10.90
CA LEU A 364 -15.39 -9.54 -9.62
C LEU A 364 -16.42 -10.66 -9.44
N ARG A 365 -15.99 -11.90 -9.70
CA ARG A 365 -16.73 -13.07 -9.22
C ARG A 365 -16.48 -13.18 -7.72
N TYR A 366 -17.50 -12.87 -6.94
CA TYR A 366 -17.49 -13.20 -5.53
C TYR A 366 -17.66 -14.72 -5.39
N ALA A 367 -16.67 -15.36 -4.77
CA ALA A 367 -16.76 -16.76 -4.40
C ALA A 367 -16.63 -16.84 -2.88
N THR A 368 -17.69 -17.25 -2.21
CA THR A 368 -17.63 -17.65 -0.81
C THR A 368 -16.69 -18.86 -0.69
N LYS A 369 -15.78 -18.84 0.28
CA LYS A 369 -14.85 -19.95 0.51
C LYS A 369 -15.64 -21.18 0.96
N ASP A 370 -15.68 -22.24 0.14
CA ASP A 370 -16.39 -23.49 0.49
C ASP A 370 -15.81 -24.18 1.73
N LYS A 371 -14.52 -23.97 2.01
CA LYS A 371 -13.81 -24.53 3.18
C LYS A 371 -12.63 -23.66 3.60
N VAL A 372 -12.58 -23.29 4.88
CA VAL A 372 -11.43 -22.61 5.50
C VAL A 372 -10.63 -23.63 6.32
N PRO A 373 -9.39 -24.00 5.92
CA PRO A 373 -8.55 -24.92 6.68
C PRO A 373 -8.07 -24.28 7.99
N PRO A 374 -7.77 -25.06 9.05
CA PRO A 374 -7.19 -24.51 10.29
C PRO A 374 -5.84 -23.84 10.01
N ARG A 375 -5.54 -22.75 10.72
CA ARG A 375 -4.25 -22.07 10.62
C ARG A 375 -3.10 -22.97 11.08
N PRO A 376 -1.90 -22.88 10.46
CA PRO A 376 -0.75 -23.68 10.87
C PRO A 376 -0.20 -23.33 12.25
N ASP A 377 -0.41 -22.09 12.72
CA ASP A 377 -0.02 -21.60 14.05
C ASP A 377 -0.99 -22.01 15.16
N GLY A 378 -2.10 -22.69 14.82
CA GLY A 378 -3.13 -23.10 15.78
C GLY A 378 -4.03 -21.96 16.27
N ALA A 379 -3.83 -20.72 15.81
CA ALA A 379 -4.74 -19.63 16.09
C ALA A 379 -6.12 -19.89 15.45
N PRO A 380 -7.23 -19.41 16.04
CA PRO A 380 -8.54 -19.58 15.44
C PRO A 380 -8.61 -18.89 14.07
N ASN A 381 -9.36 -19.49 13.14
CA ASN A 381 -9.62 -18.92 11.81
C ASN A 381 -10.58 -17.70 11.85
N ARG A 382 -10.99 -17.30 13.05
CA ARG A 382 -12.04 -16.32 13.32
C ARG A 382 -11.88 -15.66 14.70
N TRP A 383 -12.58 -14.55 14.84
CA TRP A 383 -12.93 -13.92 16.11
C TRP A 383 -13.58 -14.93 17.09
N PRO A 384 -13.32 -14.89 18.41
CA PRO A 384 -14.21 -15.52 19.37
C PRO A 384 -15.63 -14.99 19.15
N ALA A 385 -16.59 -15.88 18.87
CA ALA A 385 -18.00 -15.51 18.92
C ALA A 385 -18.26 -14.82 20.27
N PRO A 386 -19.03 -13.72 20.33
CA PRO A 386 -19.52 -13.25 21.62
C PRO A 386 -20.18 -14.44 22.31
N HIS A 387 -19.90 -14.60 23.61
CA HIS A 387 -20.44 -15.67 24.42
C HIS A 387 -21.92 -15.87 24.06
N ALA A 388 -22.30 -17.12 23.78
CA ALA A 388 -23.65 -17.51 23.35
C ALA A 388 -24.76 -17.20 24.39
N GLU A 389 -24.44 -16.46 25.46
CA GLU A 389 -25.39 -15.95 26.46
C GLU A 389 -26.00 -14.60 26.06
N GLU A 390 -25.44 -13.86 25.09
CA GLU A 390 -25.97 -12.55 24.67
C GLU A 390 -26.63 -12.51 23.28
N ALA A 391 -26.45 -13.56 22.46
CA ALA A 391 -27.18 -13.71 21.21
C ALA A 391 -28.40 -14.59 21.46
N GLY A 392 -29.60 -14.01 21.44
CA GLY A 392 -30.88 -14.72 21.62
C GLY A 392 -31.05 -15.89 20.64
N VAL A 393 -30.57 -17.06 21.02
CA VAL A 393 -30.76 -18.32 20.32
C VAL A 393 -31.89 -19.06 21.01
N ASP A 394 -32.91 -19.45 20.25
CA ASP A 394 -34.02 -20.28 20.73
C ASP A 394 -33.46 -21.62 21.25
N PRO A 395 -33.62 -21.91 22.57
CA PRO A 395 -33.01 -23.07 23.21
C PRO A 395 -33.55 -24.42 22.71
N ASP A 396 -34.69 -24.46 22.01
CA ASP A 396 -35.24 -25.71 21.47
C ASP A 396 -34.73 -26.04 20.06
N THR A 397 -34.22 -25.06 19.30
CA THR A 397 -33.86 -25.26 17.88
C THR A 397 -32.39 -24.99 17.54
N GLY A 398 -31.66 -24.25 18.38
CA GLY A 398 -30.23 -23.99 18.19
C GLY A 398 -29.88 -23.24 16.90
N ARG A 399 -30.85 -22.60 16.25
CA ARG A 399 -30.66 -21.77 15.07
C ARG A 399 -30.58 -20.29 15.48
N PRO A 400 -29.65 -19.51 14.91
CA PRO A 400 -29.70 -18.05 15.05
C PRO A 400 -31.02 -17.55 14.42
N GLU A 401 -31.67 -16.56 15.06
CA GLU A 401 -32.77 -15.82 14.42
C GLU A 401 -32.28 -15.28 13.06
N GLU A 402 -33.15 -15.38 12.04
CA GLU A 402 -32.79 -15.04 10.66
C GLU A 402 -32.10 -13.66 10.59
N PRO A 403 -30.99 -13.52 9.83
CA PRO A 403 -30.35 -12.24 9.69
C PRO A 403 -31.34 -11.26 9.06
N VAL A 404 -31.52 -10.12 9.70
CA VAL A 404 -32.19 -8.96 9.10
C VAL A 404 -31.55 -8.74 7.74
N GLN A 405 -32.34 -8.94 6.67
CA GLN A 405 -31.93 -8.60 5.32
C GLN A 405 -31.51 -7.12 5.32
N LEU A 406 -30.22 -6.85 5.18
CA LEU A 406 -29.73 -5.55 4.69
C LEU A 406 -30.04 -5.47 3.18
N SER A 407 -31.33 -5.52 2.84
CA SER A 407 -31.83 -5.11 1.53
C SER A 407 -31.86 -3.59 1.52
N GLY A 408 -30.99 -2.96 0.74
CA GLY A 408 -31.10 -1.54 0.42
C GLY A 408 -29.95 -0.67 0.91
N MET A 409 -28.78 -0.82 0.30
CA MET A 409 -27.94 0.34 0.02
C MET A 409 -27.77 0.44 -1.50
N PRO A 410 -28.27 1.51 -2.15
CA PRO A 410 -28.15 1.66 -3.59
C PRO A 410 -26.69 1.96 -3.93
N PHE A 411 -26.09 1.12 -4.76
CA PHE A 411 -24.89 1.48 -5.51
C PHE A 411 -25.28 2.63 -6.44
N GLY A 412 -24.89 3.86 -6.05
CA GLY A 412 -25.14 5.08 -6.82
C GLY A 412 -24.28 5.10 -8.08
N HIS A 413 -24.93 5.51 -9.17
CA HIS A 413 -24.44 5.58 -10.55
C HIS A 413 -23.29 6.54 -10.78
#